data_AF-A0A4R5P3Y9-F1
#
_entry.id   AF-A0A4R5P3Y9-F1
#
_cell.length_a   1.000
_cell.length_b   1.000
_cell.length_c   1.000
_cell.angle_alpha   90.00
_cell.angle_beta   90.00
_cell.angle_gamma   90.00
#
_symmetry.space_group_name_H-M   'P 1'
#
loop_
_entity.id
_entity.type
_entity.pdbx_description
1 polymer ?
#
loop_
_entity_poly.entity_id
_entity_poly.type
_entity_poly.pdbx_seq_one_letter_code
_entity_poly.pdbx_strand_id
1 'polypeptide(L)'
;MSSIGVLEAAVDAFCADSVDALTAAEALTVLARLEVVQRRLSARGVGLVPKVTGEASPVELGGTSHADVLSRRLHIGKGAARRRIADAQQLAPRRAITGEVLAPVLPRTAEALGRGDIGEEHVRIIRQFFDRLPVVVDAPTRQAAEAQLAVIAAQFRPEQLRTG
;
A
#
# COMPACT_ATOMS: atom_id res chain seq x y z
N MET A 1 12.84 -10.22 12.42
CA MET A 1 11.37 -10.03 12.52
C MET A 1 10.76 -11.42 12.45
N SER A 2 10.33 -12.03 13.56
CA SER A 2 9.91 -13.45 13.60
C SER A 2 8.57 -13.73 12.91
N SER A 3 7.70 -12.72 12.81
CA SER A 3 6.36 -12.86 12.24
C SER A 3 6.33 -13.21 10.74
N ILE A 4 7.42 -13.00 9.99
CA ILE A 4 7.47 -13.35 8.58
C ILE A 4 7.44 -14.87 8.37
N GLY A 5 8.13 -15.65 9.21
CA GLY A 5 8.11 -17.11 9.12
C GLY A 5 6.75 -17.72 9.48
N VAL A 6 6.02 -17.10 10.43
CA VAL A 6 4.63 -17.50 10.74
C VAL A 6 3.71 -17.23 9.56
N LEU A 7 3.91 -16.10 8.87
CA LEU A 7 3.13 -15.77 7.67
C LEU A 7 3.41 -16.75 6.52
N GLU A 8 4.69 -17.06 6.27
CA GLU A 8 5.09 -18.04 5.25
C GLU A 8 4.43 -19.39 5.49
N ALA A 9 4.51 -19.93 6.72
CA ALA A 9 3.86 -21.19 7.07
C ALA A 9 2.32 -21.15 6.92
N ALA A 10 1.67 -20.04 7.25
CA ALA A 10 0.23 -19.88 7.09
C ALA A 10 -0.19 -19.82 5.61
N VAL A 11 0.62 -19.19 4.75
CA VAL A 11 0.41 -19.17 3.30
C VAL A 11 0.58 -20.58 2.72
N ASP A 12 1.62 -21.31 3.14
CA ASP A 12 1.83 -22.69 2.69
C ASP A 12 0.65 -23.58 3.06
N ALA A 13 0.13 -23.47 4.29
CA ALA A 13 -1.05 -24.18 4.74
C ALA A 13 -2.29 -23.84 3.90
N PHE A 14 -2.56 -22.54 3.67
CA PHE A 14 -3.69 -22.09 2.85
C PHE A 14 -3.59 -22.59 1.40
N CYS A 15 -2.40 -22.63 0.81
CA CYS A 15 -2.17 -23.11 -0.55
C CYS A 15 -2.29 -24.65 -0.68
N ALA A 16 -2.21 -25.39 0.43
CA ALA A 16 -2.36 -26.85 0.45
C ALA A 16 -3.82 -27.32 0.57
N ASP A 17 -4.75 -26.43 0.95
CA ASP A 17 -6.18 -26.75 1.04
C ASP A 17 -6.77 -27.03 -0.35
N SER A 18 -7.56 -28.11 -0.48
CA SER A 18 -8.32 -28.38 -1.71
C SER A 18 -9.53 -27.44 -1.80
N VAL A 19 -9.80 -26.97 -3.02
CA VAL A 19 -10.97 -26.15 -3.34
C VAL A 19 -12.12 -26.97 -3.97
N ASP A 20 -11.92 -28.26 -4.20
CA ASP A 20 -12.84 -29.10 -5.00
C ASP A 20 -14.21 -29.26 -4.35
N ALA A 21 -14.26 -29.22 -3.02
CA ALA A 21 -15.49 -29.34 -2.25
C ALA A 21 -16.23 -27.99 -2.07
N LEU A 22 -15.63 -26.87 -2.49
CA LEU A 22 -16.24 -25.55 -2.33
C LEU A 22 -17.33 -25.33 -3.38
N THR A 23 -18.48 -24.86 -2.91
CA THR A 23 -19.47 -24.21 -3.78
C THR A 23 -18.94 -22.86 -4.27
N ALA A 24 -19.54 -22.32 -5.34
CA ALA A 24 -19.18 -21.01 -5.85
C ALA A 24 -19.33 -19.88 -4.80
N ALA A 25 -20.34 -19.98 -3.92
CA ALA A 25 -20.57 -18.99 -2.86
C ALA A 25 -19.49 -19.05 -1.77
N GLU A 26 -19.05 -20.25 -1.41
CA GLU A 26 -17.94 -20.44 -0.46
C GLU A 26 -16.62 -19.96 -1.05
N ALA A 27 -16.34 -20.32 -2.31
CA ALA A 27 -15.16 -19.84 -3.03
C ALA A 27 -15.13 -18.30 -3.12
N LEU A 28 -16.26 -17.67 -3.40
CA LEU A 28 -16.36 -16.20 -3.41
C LEU A 28 -16.10 -15.59 -2.02
N THR A 29 -16.60 -16.23 -0.96
CA THR A 29 -16.35 -15.80 0.42
C THR A 29 -14.86 -15.91 0.77
N VAL A 30 -14.20 -16.98 0.36
CA VAL A 30 -12.75 -17.16 0.53
C VAL A 30 -11.98 -16.10 -0.26
N LEU A 31 -12.34 -15.85 -1.52
CA LEU A 31 -11.72 -14.81 -2.35
C LEU A 31 -11.82 -13.42 -1.72
N ALA A 32 -12.99 -13.06 -1.18
CA ALA A 32 -13.18 -11.77 -0.52
C ALA A 32 -12.28 -11.61 0.72
N ARG A 33 -12.14 -12.68 1.52
CA ARG A 33 -11.25 -12.68 2.70
C ARG A 33 -9.77 -12.62 2.29
N LEU A 34 -9.40 -13.39 1.27
CA LEU A 34 -8.04 -13.44 0.75
C LEU A 34 -7.62 -12.06 0.20
N GLU A 35 -8.50 -11.37 -0.50
CA GLU A 35 -8.27 -10.02 -1.01
C GLU A 35 -7.93 -9.02 0.13
N VAL A 36 -8.66 -9.06 1.24
CA VAL A 36 -8.36 -8.21 2.42
C VAL A 36 -6.98 -8.55 3.00
N VAL A 37 -6.64 -9.84 3.09
CA VAL A 37 -5.30 -10.27 3.55
C VAL A 37 -4.21 -9.74 2.61
N GLN A 38 -4.37 -9.91 1.29
CA GLN A 38 -3.41 -9.42 0.31
C GLN A 38 -3.20 -7.90 0.43
N ARG A 39 -4.27 -7.12 0.55
CA ARG A 39 -4.18 -5.66 0.74
C ARG A 39 -3.41 -5.28 2.00
N ARG A 40 -3.68 -5.94 3.14
CA ARG A 40 -2.98 -5.67 4.40
C ARG A 40 -1.50 -6.03 4.32
N LEU A 41 -1.15 -7.12 3.65
CA LEU A 41 0.24 -7.51 3.42
C LEU A 41 0.95 -6.51 2.50
N SER A 42 0.31 -6.08 1.42
CA SER A 42 0.83 -5.03 0.53
C SER A 42 1.02 -3.71 1.28
N ALA A 43 0.05 -3.30 2.11
CA ALA A 43 0.14 -2.13 2.98
C ALA A 43 1.35 -2.20 3.91
N ARG A 44 1.58 -3.36 4.53
CA ARG A 44 2.74 -3.59 5.39
C ARG A 44 4.04 -3.51 4.60
N GLY A 45 4.07 -4.04 3.37
CA GLY A 45 5.20 -3.95 2.46
C GLY A 45 5.57 -2.51 2.10
N VAL A 46 4.59 -1.64 1.85
CA VAL A 46 4.81 -0.20 1.61
C VAL A 46 5.56 0.44 2.79
N GLY A 47 5.23 0.07 4.03
CA GLY A 47 5.92 0.55 5.24
C GLY A 47 7.38 0.10 5.38
N LEU A 48 7.82 -0.94 4.66
CA LEU A 48 9.22 -1.40 4.67
C LEU A 48 10.10 -0.62 3.68
N VAL A 49 9.52 0.00 2.66
CA VAL A 49 10.29 0.71 1.63
C VAL A 49 11.12 1.85 2.21
N PRO A 50 10.61 2.75 3.08
CA PRO A 50 11.41 3.82 3.66
C PRO A 50 12.57 3.31 4.52
N LYS A 51 12.44 2.11 5.12
CA LYS A 51 13.54 1.47 5.83
C LYS A 51 14.66 1.07 4.87
N VAL A 52 14.33 0.48 3.73
CA VAL A 52 15.36 0.16 2.72
C VAL A 52 15.98 1.43 2.16
N THR A 53 15.18 2.43 1.79
CA THR A 53 15.68 3.63 1.11
C THR A 53 16.41 4.61 2.04
N GLY A 54 16.15 4.55 3.35
CA GLY A 54 16.75 5.43 4.35
C GLY A 54 18.00 4.86 5.03
N GLU A 55 18.18 3.54 5.08
CA GLU A 55 19.29 2.90 5.79
C GLU A 55 20.47 2.52 4.87
N ALA A 56 20.25 2.45 3.56
CA ALA A 56 21.29 2.12 2.59
C ALA A 56 21.10 2.83 1.24
N SER A 57 22.22 3.24 0.65
CA SER A 57 22.27 3.70 -0.73
C SER A 57 21.98 2.55 -1.70
N PRO A 58 21.52 2.84 -2.93
CA PRO A 58 21.33 1.81 -3.94
C PRO A 58 22.60 1.00 -4.24
N VAL A 59 23.77 1.66 -4.18
CA VAL A 59 25.06 1.05 -4.52
C VAL A 59 25.46 0.01 -3.48
N GLU A 60 25.28 0.30 -2.19
CA GLU A 60 25.50 -0.66 -1.09
C GLU A 60 24.58 -1.89 -1.22
N LEU A 61 23.38 -1.70 -1.79
CA LEU A 61 22.42 -2.77 -2.09
C LEU A 61 22.65 -3.41 -3.48
N GLY A 62 23.77 -3.12 -4.13
CA GLY A 62 24.17 -3.70 -5.41
C GLY A 62 23.30 -3.23 -6.57
N GLY A 63 22.96 -1.94 -6.65
CA GLY A 63 22.11 -1.38 -7.70
C GLY A 63 22.40 0.06 -8.10
N THR A 64 21.83 0.45 -9.23
CA THR A 64 22.00 1.81 -9.79
C THR A 64 20.96 2.81 -9.27
N SER A 65 19.86 2.31 -8.70
CA SER A 65 18.81 3.11 -8.04
C SER A 65 17.99 2.22 -7.11
N HIS A 66 17.27 2.78 -6.12
CA HIS A 66 16.41 1.97 -5.25
C HIS A 66 15.32 1.24 -6.04
N ALA A 67 14.81 1.84 -7.13
CA ALA A 67 13.87 1.17 -8.00
C ALA A 67 14.48 -0.05 -8.71
N ASP A 68 15.75 0.02 -9.10
CA ASP A 68 16.49 -1.09 -9.67
C ASP A 68 16.76 -2.20 -8.64
N VAL A 69 17.15 -1.83 -7.42
CA VAL A 69 17.34 -2.76 -6.28
C VAL A 69 16.06 -3.51 -5.99
N LEU A 70 14.94 -2.81 -5.79
CA LEU A 70 13.65 -3.43 -5.49
C LEU A 70 13.14 -4.26 -6.67
N SER A 71 13.31 -3.79 -7.92
CA SER A 71 12.92 -4.51 -9.12
C SER A 71 13.61 -5.88 -9.20
N ARG A 72 14.94 -5.92 -9.01
CA ARG A 72 15.70 -7.17 -9.02
C ARG A 72 15.39 -8.05 -7.83
N ARG A 73 15.42 -7.51 -6.61
CA ARG A 73 15.26 -8.32 -5.38
C ARG A 73 13.88 -8.94 -5.25
N LEU A 74 12.84 -8.25 -5.72
CA LEU A 74 11.44 -8.66 -5.61
C LEU A 74 10.89 -9.29 -6.90
N HIS A 75 11.71 -9.42 -7.95
CA HIS A 75 11.28 -9.89 -9.28
C HIS A 75 10.05 -9.14 -9.82
N ILE A 76 10.08 -7.81 -9.77
CA ILE A 76 9.02 -6.95 -10.33
C ILE A 76 9.59 -5.99 -11.37
N GLY A 77 8.76 -5.50 -12.29
CA GLY A 77 9.19 -4.48 -13.24
C GLY A 77 9.60 -3.16 -12.54
N LYS A 78 10.54 -2.42 -13.13
CA LYS A 78 11.01 -1.11 -12.60
C LYS A 78 9.86 -0.11 -12.38
N GLY A 79 8.83 -0.14 -13.22
CA GLY A 79 7.63 0.68 -13.03
C GLY A 79 6.88 0.36 -11.73
N ALA A 80 6.74 -0.93 -11.38
CA ALA A 80 6.12 -1.35 -10.13
C ALA A 80 6.97 -0.97 -8.91
N ALA A 81 8.30 -1.11 -9.02
CA ALA A 81 9.22 -0.68 -7.97
C ALA A 81 9.13 0.84 -7.71
N ARG A 82 9.13 1.66 -8.76
CA ARG A 82 8.94 3.12 -8.62
C ARG A 82 7.60 3.48 -7.99
N ARG A 83 6.52 2.78 -8.37
CA ARG A 83 5.20 2.98 -7.75
C ARG A 83 5.24 2.70 -6.25
N ARG A 84 5.81 1.58 -5.83
CA ARG A 84 5.95 1.25 -4.39
C ARG A 84 6.75 2.30 -3.61
N ILE A 85 7.83 2.83 -4.21
CA ILE A 85 8.60 3.94 -3.60
C ILE A 85 7.73 5.19 -3.47
N ALA A 86 7.00 5.56 -4.53
CA ALA A 86 6.14 6.73 -4.52
C ALA A 86 4.93 6.58 -3.58
N ASP A 87 4.35 5.38 -3.46
CA ASP A 87 3.30 5.07 -2.50
C ASP A 87 3.84 5.20 -1.06
N ALA A 88 5.03 4.66 -0.80
CA ALA A 88 5.67 4.75 0.51
C ALA A 88 5.95 6.20 0.93
N GLN A 89 6.34 7.08 0.01
CA GLN A 89 6.53 8.50 0.29
C GLN A 89 5.24 9.20 0.77
N GLN A 90 4.06 8.72 0.33
CA GLN A 90 2.77 9.30 0.70
C GLN A 90 2.15 8.63 1.94
N LEU A 91 2.34 7.32 2.09
CA LEU A 91 1.55 6.49 2.99
C LEU A 91 2.34 5.93 4.18
N ALA A 92 3.67 5.93 4.12
CA ALA A 92 4.48 5.49 5.24
C ALA A 92 4.75 6.64 6.22
N PRO A 93 4.97 6.35 7.52
CA PRO A 93 5.43 7.35 8.47
C PRO A 93 6.72 8.03 7.99
N ARG A 94 6.80 9.34 8.19
CA ARG A 94 7.94 10.17 7.78
C ARG A 94 8.84 10.46 8.98
N ARG A 95 10.03 10.99 8.74
CA ARG A 95 10.94 11.45 9.79
C ARG A 95 11.30 12.90 9.57
N ALA A 96 11.19 13.70 10.64
CA ALA A 96 11.71 15.06 10.67
C ALA A 96 13.26 15.02 10.70
N ILE A 97 13.90 16.15 10.39
CA ILE A 97 15.36 16.30 10.51
C ILE A 97 15.83 16.03 11.95
N THR A 98 14.99 16.37 12.93
CA THR A 98 15.20 16.12 14.36
C THR A 98 15.01 14.65 14.77
N GLY A 99 14.61 13.77 13.85
CA GLY A 99 14.38 12.34 14.10
C GLY A 99 12.95 11.99 14.54
N GLU A 100 12.10 12.99 14.83
CA GLU A 100 10.69 12.79 15.17
C GLU A 100 9.94 12.03 14.08
N VAL A 101 9.09 11.07 14.47
CA VAL A 101 8.22 10.36 13.54
C VAL A 101 7.00 11.22 13.25
N LEU A 102 6.85 11.61 11.99
CA LEU A 102 5.72 12.37 11.49
C LEU A 102 4.69 11.44 10.86
N ALA A 103 3.41 11.84 10.91
CA ALA A 103 2.34 11.16 10.20
C ALA A 103 2.63 11.07 8.69
N PRO A 104 2.07 10.04 7.99
CA PRO A 104 2.05 10.00 6.53
C PRO A 104 1.51 11.29 5.92
N VAL A 105 1.76 11.52 4.63
CA VAL A 105 1.18 12.67 3.90
C VAL A 105 -0.33 12.48 3.76
N LEU A 106 -0.76 11.24 3.54
CA LEU A 106 -2.16 10.83 3.45
C LEU A 106 -2.48 9.85 4.59
N PRO A 107 -2.62 10.32 5.85
CA PRO A 107 -2.81 9.48 7.02
C PRO A 107 -4.10 8.64 6.96
N ARG A 108 -5.23 9.19 6.51
CA ARG A 108 -6.51 8.46 6.45
C ARG A 108 -6.50 7.40 5.38
N THR A 109 -5.86 7.68 4.26
CA THR A 109 -5.63 6.73 3.17
C THR A 109 -4.71 5.60 3.63
N ALA A 110 -3.64 5.92 4.36
CA ALA A 110 -2.72 4.93 4.92
C ALA A 110 -3.41 4.02 5.95
N GLU A 111 -4.27 4.57 6.81
CA GLU A 111 -5.08 3.80 7.76
C GLU A 111 -6.03 2.83 7.05
N ALA A 112 -6.79 3.29 6.05
CA ALA A 112 -7.71 2.46 5.28
C ALA A 112 -6.97 1.35 4.53
N LEU A 113 -5.82 1.65 3.92
CA LEU A 113 -4.96 0.64 3.27
C LEU A 113 -4.45 -0.38 4.29
N GLY A 114 -4.01 0.07 5.48
CA GLY A 114 -3.51 -0.78 6.55
C GLY A 114 -4.56 -1.74 7.13
N ARG A 115 -5.84 -1.35 7.12
CA ARG A 115 -6.97 -2.24 7.48
C ARG A 115 -7.36 -3.21 6.36
N GLY A 116 -6.95 -2.94 5.12
CA GLY A 116 -7.33 -3.72 3.94
C GLY A 116 -8.66 -3.30 3.32
N ASP A 117 -9.25 -2.20 3.81
CA ASP A 117 -10.52 -1.66 3.29
C ASP A 117 -10.35 -1.21 1.83
N ILE A 118 -9.17 -0.70 1.48
CA ILE A 118 -8.83 -0.21 0.14
C ILE A 118 -7.59 -0.91 -0.42
N GLY A 119 -7.58 -1.12 -1.73
CA GLY A 119 -6.42 -1.63 -2.49
C GLY A 119 -5.62 -0.54 -3.21
N GLU A 120 -4.57 -0.97 -3.92
CA GLU A 120 -3.62 -0.09 -4.63
C GLU A 120 -4.28 0.83 -5.68
N GLU A 121 -5.38 0.39 -6.30
CA GLU A 121 -6.07 1.23 -7.28
C GLU A 121 -6.78 2.43 -6.64
N HIS A 122 -7.45 2.25 -5.50
CA HIS A 122 -8.04 3.37 -4.75
C HIS A 122 -6.97 4.37 -4.34
N VAL A 123 -5.85 3.89 -3.79
CA VAL A 123 -4.69 4.69 -3.42
C VAL A 123 -4.23 5.54 -4.60
N ARG A 124 -4.10 4.93 -5.79
CA ARG A 124 -3.68 5.62 -7.00
C ARG A 124 -4.64 6.73 -7.40
N ILE A 125 -5.95 6.47 -7.33
CA ILE A 125 -6.98 7.47 -7.64
C ILE A 125 -6.89 8.65 -6.67
N ILE A 126 -6.79 8.39 -5.37
CA ILE A 126 -6.64 9.42 -4.33
C ILE A 126 -5.38 10.24 -4.57
N ARG A 127 -4.24 9.59 -4.84
CA ARG A 127 -3.00 10.29 -5.16
C ARG A 127 -3.14 11.18 -6.40
N GLN A 128 -3.73 10.66 -7.47
CA GLN A 128 -3.97 11.41 -8.71
C GLN A 128 -4.93 12.59 -8.51
N PHE A 129 -5.88 12.49 -7.56
CA PHE A 129 -6.71 13.61 -7.15
C PHE A 129 -5.84 14.73 -6.54
N PHE A 130 -4.97 14.40 -5.59
CA PHE A 130 -4.10 15.38 -4.93
C PHE A 130 -3.01 15.96 -5.84
N ASP A 131 -2.53 15.19 -6.82
CA ASP A 131 -1.57 15.66 -7.83
C ASP A 131 -2.18 16.74 -8.75
N ARG A 132 -3.51 16.73 -8.92
CA ARG A 132 -4.25 17.71 -9.75
C ARG A 132 -4.83 18.87 -8.93
N LEU A 133 -4.71 18.82 -7.61
CA LEU A 133 -5.29 19.82 -6.73
C LEU A 133 -4.47 21.13 -6.79
N PRO A 134 -5.11 22.29 -7.05
CA PRO A 134 -4.38 23.56 -7.10
C PRO A 134 -3.63 23.87 -5.81
N VAL A 135 -2.44 24.50 -5.93
CA VAL A 135 -1.59 24.84 -4.77
C VAL A 135 -2.24 25.83 -3.80
N VAL A 136 -3.24 26.58 -4.26
CA VAL A 136 -4.00 27.55 -3.46
C VAL A 136 -4.90 26.88 -2.42
N VAL A 137 -5.18 25.57 -2.54
CA VAL A 137 -5.98 24.86 -1.55
C VAL A 137 -5.17 24.67 -0.27
N ASP A 138 -5.69 25.18 0.84
CA ASP A 138 -5.01 25.18 2.13
C ASP A 138 -4.90 23.77 2.76
N ALA A 139 -4.01 23.64 3.74
CA ALA A 139 -3.75 22.35 4.38
C ALA A 139 -4.99 21.75 5.10
N PRO A 140 -5.81 22.51 5.85
CA PRO A 140 -7.03 21.97 6.45
C PRO A 140 -8.02 21.41 5.43
N THR A 141 -8.24 22.11 4.32
CA THR A 141 -9.14 21.65 3.25
C THR A 141 -8.60 20.38 2.59
N ARG A 142 -7.29 20.29 2.37
CA ARG A 142 -6.64 19.07 1.86
C ARG A 142 -6.83 17.87 2.78
N GLN A 143 -6.69 18.07 4.09
CA GLN A 143 -6.90 17.00 5.08
C GLN A 143 -8.36 16.54 5.13
N ALA A 144 -9.31 17.48 5.08
CA ALA A 144 -10.73 17.16 5.02
C ALA A 144 -11.09 16.36 3.76
N ALA A 145 -10.58 16.78 2.61
CA ALA A 145 -10.77 16.07 1.34
C ALA A 145 -10.19 14.65 1.39
N GLU A 146 -9.00 14.48 1.99
CA GLU A 146 -8.38 13.17 2.14
C GLU A 146 -9.23 12.23 3.00
N ALA A 147 -9.72 12.72 4.14
CA ALA A 147 -10.57 11.96 5.03
C ALA A 147 -11.86 11.51 4.32
N GLN A 148 -12.50 12.39 3.57
CA GLN A 148 -13.70 12.08 2.81
C GLN A 148 -13.42 11.03 1.71
N LEU A 149 -12.35 11.22 0.93
CA LEU A 149 -11.97 10.27 -0.12
C LEU A 149 -11.64 8.88 0.45
N ALA A 150 -10.97 8.81 1.61
CA ALA A 150 -10.68 7.54 2.27
C ALA A 150 -11.96 6.80 2.71
N VAL A 151 -12.98 7.53 3.20
CA VAL A 151 -14.28 6.95 3.56
C VAL A 151 -15.01 6.44 2.32
N ILE A 152 -15.08 7.23 1.24
CA ILE A 152 -15.71 6.83 -0.02
C ILE A 152 -15.00 5.61 -0.60
N ALA A 153 -13.66 5.62 -0.63
CA ALA A 153 -12.87 4.52 -1.16
C ALA A 153 -13.08 3.20 -0.41
N ALA A 154 -13.39 3.25 0.90
CA ALA A 154 -13.68 2.05 1.68
C ALA A 154 -15.07 1.47 1.40
N GLN A 155 -15.98 2.23 0.79
CA GLN A 155 -17.37 1.84 0.54
C GLN A 155 -17.65 1.47 -0.92
N PHE A 156 -16.90 2.05 -1.84
CA PHE A 156 -17.17 1.95 -3.28
C PHE A 156 -15.98 1.36 -4.04
N ARG A 157 -16.26 0.83 -5.24
CA ARG A 157 -15.21 0.33 -6.14
C ARG A 157 -14.37 1.47 -6.71
N PRO A 158 -13.16 1.20 -7.23
CA PRO A 158 -12.29 2.25 -7.74
C PRO A 158 -12.92 3.06 -8.88
N GLU A 159 -13.70 2.44 -9.75
CA GLU A 159 -14.37 3.13 -10.87
C GLU A 159 -15.33 4.19 -10.37
N GLN A 160 -16.05 3.92 -9.27
CA GLN A 160 -17.00 4.84 -8.66
C GLN A 160 -16.28 5.98 -7.93
N LEU A 161 -15.16 5.69 -7.27
CA LEU A 161 -14.30 6.71 -6.65
C LEU A 161 -13.70 7.67 -7.69
N ARG A 162 -13.46 7.20 -8.92
CA ARG A 162 -12.91 8.03 -10.00
C ARG A 162 -13.91 9.06 -10.53
N THR A 163 -15.21 8.80 -10.41
CA THR A 163 -16.28 9.66 -10.94
C THR A 163 -16.97 10.52 -9.89
N GLY A 164 -16.88 10.15 -8.61
CA GLY A 164 -17.39 10.95 -7.47
C GLY A 164 -16.43 12.04 -7.04
#